data_AF-A0A7V8V9Y0-F1
#
_entry.id   AF-A0A7V8V9Y0-F1
#
_cell.length_a   1.000
_cell.length_b   1.000
_cell.length_c   1.000
_cell.angle_alpha   90.00
_cell.angle_beta   90.00
_cell.angle_gamma   90.00
#
_symmetry.space_group_name_H-M   'P 1'
#
loop_
_entity.id
_entity.type
_entity.pdbx_description
1 polymer ?
#
loop_
_entity_poly.entity_id
_entity_poly.type
_entity_poly.pdbx_seq_one_letter_code
_entity_poly.pdbx_strand_id
1 'polypeptide(L)'
;MLLAAGWGLSDYLPQACAQDAVVPVEDNYSTSADPLNDDPNDKVYTSPQSILADFFGKRRAGIVVNGLEDLVGITATGLSPLMVLSIASPAVYLLTETDRREELIFLYQPWFFIPIILVTLLMAFKDTVLTFASYLKMPLDILGILFHLIGFLLGFRLVYHFLDINLGAEGGPLGTILTIGIIILMFAFYTSVWVLSNVFEVLILINPFPLVDTFLRVSRIGVLLFMYAACWIHPALGGMIAIPILIVSLLTFERSLRTTLLGFRLAGDVILFRSDKVEQDRDRLTTFASIGGSLPWMTLGKLVKKDETWTFAYRRFSIGPTHSIAIAPGPYVIAKGSLFPGLLTQTYKGTQLIVRFPASYRGREEALATVFKTSEIQDFRLSTMAKTAWNTIWRSFFRRSPKPDDLALEPLPSGEGADTPDDHSIPQNSKT
;
A
#
# COMPACT_ATOMS: atom_id res chain seq x y z
N MET A 1 -19.67 -7.62 -38.62
CA MET A 1 -19.46 -6.19 -38.90
C MET A 1 -18.16 -5.77 -38.23
N LEU A 2 -17.08 -5.97 -38.97
CA LEU A 2 -15.70 -5.57 -38.66
C LEU A 2 -15.48 -4.18 -39.24
N LEU A 3 -14.80 -3.29 -38.52
CA LEU A 3 -14.10 -2.16 -39.13
C LEU A 3 -12.69 -2.08 -38.51
N ALA A 4 -11.75 -2.58 -39.30
CA ALA A 4 -10.32 -2.33 -39.19
C ALA A 4 -10.02 -0.98 -39.84
N ALA A 5 -9.25 -0.13 -39.17
CA ALA A 5 -8.62 1.04 -39.77
C ALA A 5 -7.12 0.78 -39.83
N GLY A 6 -6.64 0.55 -41.05
CA GLY A 6 -5.23 0.31 -41.36
C GLY A 6 -4.39 1.57 -41.23
N TRP A 7 -3.19 1.40 -40.69
CA TRP A 7 -2.13 2.38 -40.74
C TRP A 7 -1.30 2.12 -42.01
N GLY A 8 -1.35 3.07 -42.95
CA GLY A 8 -0.54 3.08 -44.15
C GLY A 8 0.87 3.55 -43.84
N LEU A 9 1.85 2.71 -44.17
CA LEU A 9 3.28 2.94 -44.05
C LEU A 9 3.85 2.82 -45.46
N SER A 10 3.74 3.88 -46.25
CA SER A 10 4.52 4.08 -47.47
C SER A 10 4.61 5.57 -47.75
N ASP A 11 5.70 5.96 -48.40
CA ASP A 11 5.98 7.30 -48.92
C ASP A 11 6.75 8.17 -47.94
N TYR A 12 8.06 7.93 -47.83
CA TYR A 12 9.12 8.96 -47.90
C TYR A 12 10.49 8.25 -47.95
N LEU A 13 10.86 7.79 -49.14
CA LEU A 13 12.26 7.59 -49.54
C LEU A 13 12.64 8.75 -50.46
N PRO A 14 13.73 9.48 -50.22
CA PRO A 14 14.40 10.22 -51.27
C PRO A 14 15.45 9.35 -51.95
N GLN A 15 15.34 9.29 -53.28
CA GLN A 15 16.32 8.75 -54.22
C GLN A 15 17.69 9.39 -54.05
N ALA A 16 18.71 8.54 -54.16
CA ALA A 16 20.09 8.92 -54.37
C ALA A 16 20.28 9.59 -55.75
N CYS A 17 20.87 10.78 -55.76
CA CYS A 17 21.60 11.31 -56.90
C CYS A 17 23.02 11.65 -56.44
N ALA A 18 24.00 11.06 -57.12
CA ALA A 18 25.41 11.34 -56.97
C ALA A 18 25.75 12.74 -57.50
N GLN A 19 26.62 13.48 -56.80
CA GLN A 19 27.85 14.00 -57.40
C GLN A 19 28.78 14.74 -56.41
N ASP A 20 30.07 14.49 -56.68
CA ASP A 20 31.26 15.30 -56.45
C ASP A 20 31.95 15.31 -55.08
N ALA A 21 33.13 14.68 -55.12
CA ALA A 21 34.15 14.64 -54.11
C ALA A 21 34.78 16.03 -53.91
N VAL A 22 34.85 16.47 -52.65
CA VAL A 22 35.76 17.52 -52.19
C VAL A 22 36.42 17.04 -50.88
N VAL A 23 37.75 17.05 -50.93
CA VAL A 23 38.83 16.91 -49.92
C VAL A 23 38.43 16.93 -48.43
N PRO A 24 39.00 16.06 -47.57
CA PRO A 24 38.78 16.09 -46.14
C PRO A 24 39.57 17.24 -45.49
N VAL A 25 38.85 18.15 -44.81
CA VAL A 25 39.44 19.09 -43.85
C VAL A 25 39.37 18.43 -42.48
N GLU A 26 40.52 18.22 -41.86
CA GLU A 26 40.66 17.84 -40.45
C GLU A 26 40.16 18.99 -39.56
N ASP A 27 38.90 18.95 -39.14
CA ASP A 27 38.42 19.79 -38.04
C ASP A 27 38.40 18.99 -36.74
N ASN A 28 39.45 19.23 -35.94
CA ASN A 28 39.50 18.91 -34.52
C ASN A 28 38.40 19.69 -33.77
N TYR A 29 37.21 19.10 -33.61
CA TYR A 29 36.28 19.50 -32.55
C TYR A 29 36.55 18.68 -31.29
N SER A 30 37.62 19.05 -30.57
CA SER A 30 37.64 18.83 -29.13
C SER A 30 36.76 19.90 -28.49
N THR A 31 35.48 19.59 -28.30
CA THR A 31 34.60 20.35 -27.41
C THR A 31 35.08 20.12 -25.98
N SER A 32 36.13 20.84 -25.58
CA SER A 32 36.40 21.07 -24.17
C SER A 32 35.23 21.88 -23.62
N ALA A 33 34.30 21.20 -22.95
CA ALA A 33 33.33 21.88 -22.09
C ALA A 33 34.12 22.69 -21.06
N ASP A 34 34.25 24.00 -21.30
CA ASP A 34 34.80 24.96 -20.34
C ASP A 34 33.73 25.18 -19.26
N PRO A 35 33.91 24.70 -18.02
CA PRO A 35 32.88 24.75 -16.98
C PRO A 35 32.62 26.17 -16.42
N LEU A 36 33.18 27.21 -17.05
CA LEU A 36 33.09 28.60 -16.62
C LEU A 36 32.19 29.47 -17.50
N ASN A 37 31.56 28.93 -18.55
CA ASN A 37 30.74 29.69 -19.50
C ASN A 37 29.29 29.18 -19.59
N ASP A 38 28.70 28.80 -18.44
CA ASP A 38 27.24 28.64 -18.32
C ASP A 38 26.60 30.03 -18.34
N ASP A 39 26.11 30.50 -19.49
CA ASP A 39 25.20 31.66 -19.53
C ASP A 39 23.95 31.31 -18.70
N PRO A 40 23.65 32.05 -17.61
CA PRO A 40 22.50 31.76 -16.76
C PRO A 40 21.16 31.84 -17.52
N ASN A 41 21.11 32.49 -18.68
CA ASN A 41 19.90 32.64 -19.49
C ASN A 41 19.62 31.47 -20.44
N ASP A 42 20.50 30.45 -20.52
CA ASP A 42 20.33 29.35 -21.47
C ASP A 42 19.84 28.03 -20.85
N LYS A 43 19.52 28.01 -19.56
CA LYS A 43 19.02 26.80 -18.88
C LYS A 43 17.58 26.47 -19.28
N VAL A 44 17.40 25.56 -20.24
CA VAL A 44 16.10 24.90 -20.42
C VAL A 44 16.00 23.88 -19.31
N TYR A 45 15.09 24.09 -18.37
CA TYR A 45 14.84 23.13 -17.31
C TYR A 45 14.09 21.92 -17.88
N THR A 46 14.84 20.97 -18.42
CA THR A 46 14.29 19.76 -19.04
C THR A 46 13.83 18.75 -18.01
N SER A 47 14.17 18.90 -16.72
CA SER A 47 13.75 17.99 -15.65
C SER A 47 13.58 18.70 -14.30
N PRO A 48 12.73 18.22 -13.37
CA PRO A 48 12.65 18.80 -12.04
C PRO A 48 13.95 18.61 -11.27
N GLN A 49 14.82 17.68 -11.67
CA GLN A 49 16.16 17.58 -11.09
C GLN A 49 17.02 18.77 -11.48
N SER A 50 16.92 19.30 -12.70
CA SER A 50 17.64 20.52 -13.07
C SER A 50 17.16 21.74 -12.26
N ILE A 51 15.86 21.83 -11.97
CA ILE A 51 15.30 22.89 -11.12
C ILE A 51 15.63 22.66 -9.66
N LEU A 52 15.47 21.44 -9.15
CA LEU A 52 15.78 21.09 -7.77
C LEU A 52 17.29 21.14 -7.51
N ALA A 53 18.16 20.82 -8.46
CA ALA A 53 19.62 20.99 -8.32
C ALA A 53 20.02 22.47 -8.33
N ASP A 54 19.32 23.32 -9.10
CA ASP A 54 19.51 24.78 -9.03
C ASP A 54 18.90 25.38 -7.74
N PHE A 55 17.78 24.83 -7.26
CA PHE A 55 17.03 25.29 -6.07
C PHE A 55 17.63 24.78 -4.75
N PHE A 56 18.17 23.55 -4.71
CA PHE A 56 18.92 22.96 -3.59
C PHE A 56 20.42 23.27 -3.65
N GLY A 57 20.85 23.96 -4.71
CA GLY A 57 22.18 24.54 -4.83
C GLY A 57 23.19 23.63 -5.51
N LYS A 58 23.83 24.16 -6.57
CA LYS A 58 25.02 23.65 -7.29
C LYS A 58 26.25 23.27 -6.42
N ARG A 59 26.15 23.21 -5.09
CA ARG A 59 27.29 22.93 -4.21
C ARG A 59 27.44 21.44 -3.94
N ARG A 60 28.25 20.79 -4.79
CA ARG A 60 28.88 19.44 -4.66
C ARG A 60 28.27 18.36 -5.56
N ALA A 61 28.46 18.55 -6.86
CA ALA A 61 28.33 17.49 -7.86
C ALA A 61 29.41 16.41 -7.63
N GLY A 62 29.01 15.31 -7.05
CA GLY A 62 29.73 14.05 -7.09
C GLY A 62 28.72 12.95 -7.44
N ILE A 63 29.14 11.93 -8.19
CA ILE A 63 28.26 10.83 -8.65
C ILE A 63 27.41 10.23 -7.50
N VAL A 64 27.99 10.15 -6.30
CA VAL A 64 27.30 9.65 -5.10
C VAL A 64 26.19 10.58 -4.61
N VAL A 65 26.38 11.90 -4.70
CA VAL A 65 25.39 12.90 -4.28
C VAL A 65 24.19 12.87 -5.21
N ASN A 66 24.42 12.87 -6.53
CA ASN A 66 23.37 12.78 -7.54
C ASN A 66 22.56 11.48 -7.39
N GLY A 67 23.24 10.34 -7.20
CA GLY A 67 22.54 9.06 -6.99
C GLY A 67 21.72 9.01 -5.70
N LEU A 68 22.08 9.76 -4.65
CA LEU A 68 21.28 9.88 -3.43
C LEU A 68 20.06 10.77 -3.63
N GLU A 69 20.17 11.83 -4.42
CA GLU A 69 19.03 12.67 -4.80
C GLU A 69 18.01 11.89 -5.64
N ASP A 70 18.48 11.08 -6.60
CA ASP A 70 17.64 10.18 -7.40
C ASP A 70 16.89 9.19 -6.50
N LEU A 71 17.59 8.60 -5.53
CA LEU A 71 17.01 7.67 -4.58
C LEU A 71 15.92 8.32 -3.72
N VAL A 72 16.14 9.56 -3.27
CA VAL A 72 15.15 10.36 -2.54
C VAL A 72 13.94 10.64 -3.43
N GLY A 73 14.16 11.07 -4.67
CA GLY A 73 13.10 11.32 -5.65
C GLY A 73 12.25 10.08 -5.94
N ILE A 74 12.89 8.92 -6.16
CA ILE A 74 12.23 7.63 -6.38
C ILE A 74 11.45 7.19 -5.15
N THR A 75 12.05 7.31 -3.96
CA THR A 75 11.39 6.93 -2.71
C THR A 75 10.19 7.83 -2.41
N ALA A 76 10.34 9.15 -2.61
CA ALA A 76 9.25 10.10 -2.42
C ALA A 76 8.10 9.84 -3.40
N THR A 77 8.44 9.65 -4.67
CA THR A 77 7.46 9.36 -5.74
C THR A 77 6.80 8.01 -5.48
N GLY A 78 7.53 6.98 -5.03
CA GLY A 78 6.94 5.69 -4.65
C GLY A 78 5.98 5.81 -3.48
N LEU A 79 6.32 6.62 -2.47
CA LEU A 79 5.47 6.83 -1.30
C LEU A 79 4.18 7.59 -1.66
N SER A 80 4.25 8.65 -2.44
CA SER A 80 3.06 9.40 -2.84
C SER A 80 3.26 10.15 -4.16
N PRO A 81 3.02 9.49 -5.31
CA PRO A 81 3.27 10.10 -6.61
C PRO A 81 2.46 11.38 -6.84
N LEU A 82 1.19 11.37 -6.45
CA LEU A 82 0.29 12.52 -6.62
C LEU A 82 0.68 13.69 -5.74
N MET A 83 1.14 13.44 -4.50
CA MET A 83 1.60 14.52 -3.63
C MET A 83 2.88 15.15 -4.19
N VAL A 84 3.83 14.34 -4.67
CA VAL A 84 5.04 14.84 -5.32
C VAL A 84 4.67 15.69 -6.53
N LEU A 85 3.80 15.21 -7.43
CA LEU A 85 3.34 15.97 -8.59
C LEU A 85 2.59 17.25 -8.19
N SER A 86 1.77 17.22 -7.13
CA SER A 86 1.02 18.40 -6.67
C SER A 86 1.93 19.54 -6.18
N ILE A 87 3.17 19.24 -5.79
CA ILE A 87 4.13 20.24 -5.30
C ILE A 87 5.19 20.54 -6.36
N ALA A 88 5.79 19.51 -6.94
CA ALA A 88 6.87 19.65 -7.91
C ALA A 88 6.37 20.30 -9.20
N SER A 89 5.21 19.92 -9.72
CA SER A 89 4.69 20.47 -10.98
C SER A 89 4.46 21.98 -10.96
N PRO A 90 3.72 22.57 -9.99
CA PRO A 90 3.57 24.01 -9.92
C PRO A 90 4.88 24.72 -9.60
N ALA A 91 5.75 24.14 -8.76
CA ALA A 91 7.06 24.73 -8.47
C ALA A 91 7.90 24.85 -9.75
N VAL A 92 7.97 23.77 -10.54
CA VAL A 92 8.66 23.75 -11.83
C VAL A 92 8.07 24.81 -12.77
N TYR A 93 6.75 24.81 -12.97
CA TYR A 93 6.09 25.76 -13.86
C TYR A 93 6.33 27.22 -13.48
N LEU A 94 6.30 27.55 -12.18
CA LEU A 94 6.47 28.92 -11.70
C LEU A 94 7.92 29.39 -11.75
N LEU A 95 8.89 28.46 -11.59
CA LEU A 95 10.32 28.76 -11.65
C LEU A 95 10.85 28.80 -13.09
N THR A 96 10.19 28.13 -14.03
CA THR A 96 10.52 28.23 -15.46
C THR A 96 10.14 29.61 -16.02
N GLU A 97 11.05 30.20 -16.79
CA GLU A 97 10.83 31.45 -17.53
C GLU A 97 9.59 31.39 -18.41
N THR A 98 8.86 32.50 -18.53
CA THR A 98 7.57 32.56 -19.24
C THR A 98 7.65 32.03 -20.66
N ASP A 99 8.77 32.27 -21.33
CA ASP A 99 8.95 32.00 -22.76
C ASP A 99 9.27 30.52 -23.02
N ARG A 100 9.72 29.79 -21.99
CA ARG A 100 10.09 28.36 -22.06
C ARG A 100 9.04 27.42 -21.46
N ARG A 101 7.93 27.96 -20.92
CA ARG A 101 6.88 27.15 -20.26
C ARG A 101 6.14 26.21 -21.21
N GLU A 102 6.12 26.51 -22.50
CA GLU A 102 5.47 25.65 -23.51
C GLU A 102 6.27 24.37 -23.80
N GLU A 103 7.59 24.39 -23.55
CA GLU A 103 8.49 23.24 -23.73
C GLU A 103 8.38 22.22 -22.59
N LEU A 104 7.78 22.61 -21.47
CA LEU A 104 7.58 21.73 -20.33
C LEU A 104 6.66 20.57 -20.69
N ILE A 105 7.05 19.36 -20.26
CA ILE A 105 6.20 18.17 -20.41
C ILE A 105 4.82 18.40 -19.78
N PHE A 106 3.81 17.69 -20.29
CA PHE A 106 2.41 17.86 -19.84
C PHE A 106 2.22 17.74 -18.32
N LEU A 107 3.08 16.99 -17.60
CA LEU A 107 3.04 16.83 -16.14
C LEU A 107 3.19 18.17 -15.39
N TYR A 108 3.86 19.16 -15.99
CA TYR A 108 4.10 20.48 -15.40
C TYR A 108 3.17 21.56 -15.94
N GLN A 109 2.22 21.21 -16.81
CA GLN A 109 1.28 22.18 -17.35
C GLN A 109 0.13 22.47 -16.36
N PRO A 110 -0.35 23.72 -16.24
CA PRO A 110 -1.38 24.10 -15.27
C PRO A 110 -2.67 23.29 -15.40
N TRP A 111 -3.09 23.02 -16.64
CA TRP A 111 -4.29 22.22 -16.90
C TRP A 111 -4.19 20.79 -16.35
N PHE A 112 -2.96 20.28 -16.13
CA PHE A 112 -2.72 18.95 -15.59
C PHE A 112 -2.52 18.96 -14.07
N PHE A 113 -1.66 19.84 -13.55
CA PHE A 113 -1.36 19.83 -12.11
C PHE A 113 -2.45 20.46 -11.25
N ILE A 114 -3.24 21.41 -11.77
CA ILE A 114 -4.34 22.03 -11.00
C ILE A 114 -5.38 20.98 -10.57
N PRO A 115 -5.89 20.11 -11.46
CA PRO A 115 -6.75 18.99 -11.07
C PRO A 115 -6.09 18.05 -10.04
N ILE A 116 -4.80 17.76 -10.17
CA ILE A 116 -4.06 16.91 -9.22
C ILE A 116 -4.01 17.54 -7.84
N ILE A 117 -3.73 18.85 -7.75
CA ILE A 117 -3.74 19.60 -6.49
C ILE A 117 -5.13 19.54 -5.87
N LEU A 118 -6.18 19.79 -6.65
CA LEU A 118 -7.56 19.77 -6.17
C LEU A 118 -7.97 18.38 -5.65
N VAL A 119 -7.61 17.31 -6.36
CA VAL A 119 -7.85 15.93 -5.93
C VAL A 119 -7.05 15.58 -4.68
N THR A 120 -5.78 15.96 -4.62
CA THR A 120 -4.92 15.70 -3.46
C THR A 120 -5.45 16.43 -2.23
N LEU A 121 -5.89 17.68 -2.40
CA LEU A 121 -6.51 18.49 -1.37
C LEU A 121 -7.83 17.88 -0.90
N LEU A 122 -8.71 17.47 -1.84
CA LEU A 122 -9.94 16.76 -1.51
C LEU A 122 -9.67 15.49 -0.69
N MET A 123 -8.65 14.72 -1.06
CA MET A 123 -8.23 13.51 -0.34
C MET A 123 -7.59 13.80 1.02
N ALA A 124 -7.00 14.98 1.22
CA ALA A 124 -6.50 15.40 2.52
C ALA A 124 -7.66 15.87 3.43
N PHE A 125 -8.62 16.61 2.88
CA PHE A 125 -9.73 17.19 3.64
C PHE A 125 -10.87 16.20 3.93
N LYS A 126 -11.02 15.12 3.14
CA LYS A 126 -12.10 14.14 3.35
C LYS A 126 -12.16 13.62 4.79
N ASP A 127 -11.02 13.40 5.43
CA ASP A 127 -10.96 12.84 6.78
C ASP A 127 -11.39 13.85 7.86
N THR A 128 -11.23 15.15 7.57
CA THR A 128 -11.64 16.26 8.46
C THR A 128 -13.12 16.58 8.29
N VAL A 129 -13.64 16.52 7.06
CA VAL A 129 -15.02 16.89 6.73
C VAL A 129 -16.00 15.72 6.97
N LEU A 130 -15.56 14.47 6.72
CA LEU A 130 -16.44 13.30 6.72
C LEU A 130 -16.31 12.43 7.96
N THR A 131 -15.63 12.91 9.00
CA THR A 131 -15.62 12.25 10.31
C THR A 131 -17.05 12.03 10.84
N PHE A 132 -18.01 12.88 10.42
CA PHE A 132 -19.42 12.80 10.77
C PHE A 132 -20.29 11.98 9.78
N ALA A 133 -19.77 11.61 8.61
CA ALA A 133 -20.52 10.94 7.54
C ALA A 133 -19.86 9.62 7.13
N SER A 134 -19.96 8.62 8.01
CA SER A 134 -19.32 7.29 7.84
C SER A 134 -19.69 6.58 6.53
N TYR A 135 -20.83 6.91 5.90
CA TYR A 135 -21.26 6.29 4.64
C TYR A 135 -20.50 6.84 3.42
N LEU A 136 -20.13 8.13 3.41
CA LEU A 136 -19.38 8.75 2.30
C LEU A 136 -17.87 8.46 2.37
N LYS A 137 -17.38 8.05 3.53
CA LYS A 137 -15.96 7.75 3.74
C LYS A 137 -15.48 6.61 2.83
N MET A 138 -16.23 5.50 2.78
CA MET A 138 -15.87 4.31 2.02
C MET A 138 -15.65 4.55 0.51
N PRO A 139 -16.55 5.20 -0.25
CA PRO A 139 -16.30 5.48 -1.66
C PRO A 139 -15.08 6.39 -1.88
N LEU A 140 -14.78 7.29 -0.93
CA LEU A 140 -13.60 8.14 -1.02
C LEU A 140 -12.30 7.42 -0.65
N ASP A 141 -12.33 6.41 0.20
CA ASP A 141 -11.18 5.53 0.47
C ASP A 141 -10.86 4.67 -0.76
N ILE A 142 -11.90 4.15 -1.41
CA ILE A 142 -11.78 3.46 -2.70
C ILE A 142 -11.21 4.37 -3.79
N LEU A 143 -11.70 5.61 -3.85
CA LEU A 143 -11.19 6.60 -4.79
C LEU A 143 -9.72 6.95 -4.50
N GLY A 144 -9.32 6.97 -3.22
CA GLY A 144 -7.92 7.10 -2.80
C GLY A 144 -7.03 5.98 -3.36
N ILE A 145 -7.46 4.71 -3.27
CA ILE A 145 -6.74 3.57 -3.86
C ILE A 145 -6.62 3.72 -5.38
N LEU A 146 -7.70 4.12 -6.06
CA LEU A 146 -7.68 4.33 -7.51
C LEU A 146 -6.71 5.44 -7.91
N PHE A 147 -6.71 6.55 -7.17
CA PHE A 147 -5.79 7.65 -7.41
C PHE A 147 -4.33 7.26 -7.13
N HIS A 148 -4.07 6.43 -6.12
CA HIS A 148 -2.72 5.89 -5.87
C HIS A 148 -2.23 5.00 -7.02
N LEU A 149 -3.14 4.24 -7.65
CA LEU A 149 -2.87 3.46 -8.87
C LEU A 149 -2.63 4.35 -10.10
N ILE A 150 -3.44 5.39 -10.33
CA ILE A 150 -3.17 6.35 -11.41
C ILE A 150 -1.83 7.04 -11.17
N GLY A 151 -1.57 7.40 -9.90
CA GLY A 151 -0.29 7.93 -9.44
C GLY A 151 0.87 7.01 -9.76
N PHE A 152 0.71 5.68 -9.72
CA PHE A 152 1.78 4.76 -10.12
C PHE A 152 2.28 5.02 -11.55
N LEU A 153 1.35 5.19 -12.50
CA LEU A 153 1.66 5.39 -13.91
C LEU A 153 2.30 6.77 -14.13
N LEU A 154 1.76 7.80 -13.49
CA LEU A 154 2.29 9.16 -13.56
C LEU A 154 3.67 9.26 -12.90
N GLY A 155 3.85 8.63 -11.75
CA GLY A 155 5.11 8.55 -11.03
C GLY A 155 6.15 7.74 -11.79
N PHE A 156 5.76 6.66 -12.48
CA PHE A 156 6.65 5.93 -13.37
C PHE A 156 7.17 6.83 -14.49
N ARG A 157 6.27 7.60 -15.13
CA ARG A 157 6.67 8.58 -16.14
C ARG A 157 7.61 9.65 -15.58
N LEU A 158 7.36 10.11 -14.35
CA LEU A 158 8.21 11.06 -13.65
C LEU A 158 9.59 10.48 -13.34
N VAL A 159 9.68 9.24 -12.85
CA VAL A 159 10.94 8.53 -12.60
C VAL A 159 11.72 8.30 -13.89
N TYR A 160 11.04 7.89 -14.97
CA TYR A 160 11.67 7.76 -16.29
C TYR A 160 12.31 9.08 -16.74
N HIS A 161 11.63 10.19 -16.48
CA HIS A 161 12.10 11.52 -16.82
C HIS A 161 13.22 12.03 -15.88
N PHE A 162 13.17 11.68 -14.58
CA PHE A 162 14.27 11.94 -13.64
C PHE A 162 15.56 11.29 -14.08
N LEU A 163 15.50 10.08 -14.61
CA LEU A 163 16.72 9.39 -15.00
C LEU A 163 17.39 10.01 -16.25
N ASP A 164 16.76 10.99 -16.91
CA ASP A 164 17.20 11.72 -18.12
C ASP A 164 18.11 10.88 -19.04
N ILE A 165 17.64 9.67 -19.32
CA ILE A 165 18.47 8.67 -19.97
C ILE A 165 18.48 8.99 -21.44
N ASN A 166 19.54 9.68 -21.88
CA ASN A 166 19.96 9.67 -23.26
C ASN A 166 20.31 8.22 -23.65
N LEU A 167 19.28 7.48 -24.04
CA LEU A 167 19.37 6.12 -24.55
C LEU A 167 20.21 6.14 -25.84
N GLY A 168 21.52 5.96 -25.69
CA GLY A 168 22.35 5.40 -26.75
C GLY A 168 23.26 6.34 -27.55
N ALA A 169 23.56 7.57 -27.11
CA ALA A 169 24.43 8.42 -27.94
C ALA A 169 25.94 8.15 -27.79
N GLU A 170 26.46 7.82 -26.58
CA GLU A 170 27.92 7.89 -26.35
C GLU A 170 28.58 6.63 -25.76
N GLY A 171 27.82 5.68 -25.21
CA GLY A 171 28.37 4.57 -24.38
C GLY A 171 28.61 3.21 -25.07
N GLY A 172 28.32 3.08 -26.37
CA GLY A 172 28.36 1.80 -27.09
C GLY A 172 27.41 0.71 -26.52
N PRO A 173 27.53 -0.55 -26.98
CA PRO A 173 26.60 -1.62 -26.57
C PRO A 173 26.59 -1.92 -25.06
N LEU A 174 27.76 -1.83 -24.40
CA LEU A 174 27.88 -2.04 -22.95
C LEU A 174 27.19 -0.92 -22.16
N GLY A 175 27.32 0.33 -22.60
CA GLY A 175 26.61 1.47 -22.01
C GLY A 175 25.10 1.26 -22.08
N THR A 176 24.57 0.82 -23.22
CA THR A 176 23.13 0.52 -23.38
C THR A 176 22.66 -0.58 -22.43
N ILE A 177 23.41 -1.68 -22.29
CA ILE A 177 23.05 -2.77 -21.37
C ILE A 177 23.04 -2.29 -19.91
N LEU A 178 24.06 -1.53 -19.51
CA LEU A 178 24.15 -0.97 -18.16
C LEU A 178 22.97 -0.04 -17.88
N THR A 179 22.65 0.84 -18.83
CA THR A 179 21.52 1.75 -18.76
C THR A 179 20.19 1.02 -18.60
N ILE A 180 19.94 -0.01 -19.40
CA ILE A 180 18.74 -0.86 -19.27
C ILE A 180 18.70 -1.53 -17.90
N GLY A 181 19.84 -2.04 -17.41
CA GLY A 181 19.96 -2.63 -16.07
C GLY A 181 19.59 -1.64 -14.96
N ILE A 182 20.06 -0.40 -15.04
CA ILE A 182 19.75 0.67 -14.09
C ILE A 182 18.25 1.00 -14.14
N ILE A 183 17.64 1.11 -15.32
CA ILE A 183 16.20 1.36 -15.46
C ILE A 183 15.39 0.27 -14.77
N ILE A 184 15.71 -1.00 -15.02
CA ILE A 184 15.00 -2.13 -14.43
C ILE A 184 15.15 -2.10 -12.90
N LEU A 185 16.35 -1.81 -12.39
CA LEU A 185 16.61 -1.72 -10.97
C LEU A 185 15.84 -0.58 -10.30
N MET A 186 15.86 0.62 -10.90
CA MET A 186 15.13 1.79 -10.40
C MET A 186 13.62 1.57 -10.44
N PHE A 187 13.11 0.93 -11.50
CA PHE A 187 11.70 0.54 -11.59
C PHE A 187 11.31 -0.46 -10.51
N ALA A 188 12.18 -1.42 -10.19
CA ALA A 188 11.95 -2.38 -9.11
C ALA A 188 11.91 -1.68 -7.74
N PHE A 189 12.81 -0.72 -7.48
CA PHE A 189 12.79 0.08 -6.25
C PHE A 189 11.54 0.95 -6.15
N TYR A 190 11.19 1.68 -7.21
CA TYR A 190 9.97 2.46 -7.29
C TYR A 190 8.73 1.60 -7.00
N THR A 191 8.60 0.48 -7.70
CA THR A 191 7.48 -0.46 -7.53
C THR A 191 7.42 -1.01 -6.12
N SER A 192 8.58 -1.34 -5.53
CA SER A 192 8.65 -1.82 -4.14
C SER A 192 8.06 -0.79 -3.18
N VAL A 193 8.57 0.45 -3.21
CA VAL A 193 8.14 1.51 -2.30
C VAL A 193 6.67 1.88 -2.53
N TRP A 194 6.23 1.86 -3.78
CA TRP A 194 4.82 2.06 -4.13
C TRP A 194 3.91 0.97 -3.58
N VAL A 195 4.31 -0.31 -3.68
CA VAL A 195 3.58 -1.44 -3.10
C VAL A 195 3.51 -1.31 -1.57
N LEU A 196 4.60 -0.90 -0.90
CA LEU A 196 4.59 -0.61 0.53
C LEU A 196 3.64 0.54 0.85
N SER A 197 3.64 1.61 0.06
CA SER A 197 2.75 2.74 0.29
C SER A 197 1.27 2.36 0.16
N ASN A 198 0.92 1.50 -0.80
CA ASN A 198 -0.45 1.01 -0.95
C ASN A 198 -0.97 0.28 0.28
N VAL A 199 -0.11 -0.34 1.08
CA VAL A 199 -0.51 -0.98 2.35
C VAL A 199 -1.25 0.03 3.23
N PHE A 200 -0.77 1.26 3.34
CA PHE A 200 -1.44 2.30 4.13
C PHE A 200 -2.84 2.64 3.59
N GLU A 201 -3.05 2.71 2.26
CA GLU A 201 -4.39 2.94 1.69
C GLU A 201 -5.34 1.78 2.01
N VAL A 202 -4.85 0.55 1.93
CA VAL A 202 -5.64 -0.64 2.26
C VAL A 202 -5.95 -0.70 3.76
N LEU A 203 -5.01 -0.31 4.60
CA LEU A 203 -5.24 -0.21 6.04
C LEU A 203 -6.30 0.85 6.35
N ILE A 204 -6.25 2.02 5.69
CA ILE A 204 -7.27 3.07 5.82
C ILE A 204 -8.65 2.55 5.40
N LEU A 205 -8.73 1.81 4.29
CA LEU A 205 -9.99 1.24 3.82
C LEU A 205 -10.60 0.22 4.81
N ILE A 206 -9.76 -0.60 5.45
CA ILE A 206 -10.21 -1.66 6.35
C ILE A 206 -10.51 -1.12 7.76
N ASN A 207 -9.88 -0.03 8.15
CA ASN A 207 -9.95 0.47 9.51
C ASN A 207 -11.25 1.24 9.79
N PRO A 208 -12.01 0.84 10.83
CA PRO A 208 -13.25 1.52 11.20
C PRO A 208 -13.03 2.81 12.01
N PHE A 209 -11.79 3.12 12.41
CA PHE A 209 -11.49 4.25 13.31
C PHE A 209 -10.86 5.44 12.57
N PRO A 210 -11.59 6.56 12.42
CA PRO A 210 -11.09 7.75 11.71
C PRO A 210 -9.76 8.28 12.25
N LEU A 211 -9.55 8.23 13.57
CA LEU A 211 -8.31 8.71 14.20
C LEU A 211 -7.07 7.95 13.72
N VAL A 212 -7.18 6.62 13.59
CA VAL A 212 -6.07 5.80 13.12
C VAL A 212 -5.81 6.06 11.63
N ASP A 213 -6.85 6.35 10.84
CA ASP A 213 -6.67 6.73 9.43
C ASP A 213 -5.94 8.05 9.27
N THR A 214 -6.35 9.06 10.05
CA THR A 214 -5.66 10.35 10.09
C THR A 214 -4.20 10.15 10.52
N PHE A 215 -3.94 9.34 11.54
CA PHE A 215 -2.57 9.03 11.97
C PHE A 215 -1.75 8.36 10.87
N LEU A 216 -2.28 7.34 10.19
CA LEU A 216 -1.60 6.67 9.08
C LEU A 216 -1.29 7.65 7.94
N ARG A 217 -2.25 8.50 7.56
CA ARG A 217 -2.09 9.51 6.50
C ARG A 217 -1.05 10.56 6.88
N VAL A 218 -1.17 11.15 8.07
CA VAL A 218 -0.25 12.16 8.59
C VAL A 218 1.15 11.60 8.77
N SER A 219 1.29 10.36 9.23
CA SER A 219 2.61 9.73 9.37
C SER A 219 3.31 9.58 8.02
N ARG A 220 2.59 9.16 6.97
CA ARG A 220 3.14 9.05 5.61
C ARG A 220 3.57 10.41 5.07
N ILE A 221 2.71 11.43 5.22
CA ILE A 221 3.01 12.81 4.81
C ILE A 221 4.21 13.35 5.61
N GLY A 222 4.26 13.09 6.91
CA GLY A 222 5.34 13.51 7.80
C GLY A 222 6.69 12.92 7.39
N VAL A 223 6.73 11.62 7.04
CA VAL A 223 7.95 10.98 6.52
C VAL A 223 8.41 11.64 5.23
N LEU A 224 7.50 11.95 4.30
CA LEU A 224 7.83 12.64 3.06
C LEU A 224 8.41 14.03 3.32
N LEU A 225 7.72 14.85 4.12
CA LEU A 225 8.17 16.20 4.45
C LEU A 225 9.51 16.19 5.19
N PHE A 226 9.70 15.27 6.13
CA PHE A 226 10.95 15.11 6.85
C PHE A 226 12.11 14.72 5.93
N MET A 227 11.88 13.78 5.02
CA MET A 227 12.87 13.37 4.03
C MET A 227 13.26 14.52 3.09
N TYR A 228 12.29 15.30 2.59
CA TYR A 228 12.56 16.48 1.77
C TYR A 228 13.28 17.59 2.53
N ALA A 229 12.87 17.87 3.78
CA ALA A 229 13.54 18.85 4.63
C ALA A 229 15.00 18.44 4.94
N ALA A 230 15.26 17.15 5.16
CA ALA A 230 16.61 16.64 5.31
C ALA A 230 17.43 16.79 4.02
N CYS A 231 16.83 16.48 2.87
CA CYS A 231 17.44 16.68 1.55
C CYS A 231 17.79 18.16 1.30
N TRP A 232 16.95 19.09 1.75
CA TRP A 232 17.21 20.54 1.67
C TRP A 232 18.47 20.94 2.43
N ILE A 233 18.72 20.34 3.60
CA ILE A 233 19.93 20.61 4.38
C ILE A 233 21.15 19.99 3.71
N HIS A 234 21.06 18.72 3.35
CA HIS A 234 22.11 17.99 2.65
C HIS A 234 21.55 16.73 1.98
N PRO A 235 21.82 16.46 0.69
CA PRO A 235 21.25 15.31 -0.02
C PRO A 235 21.49 13.96 0.66
N ALA A 236 22.68 13.77 1.23
CA ALA A 236 23.00 12.56 1.99
C ALA A 236 22.09 12.33 3.21
N LEU A 237 21.59 13.39 3.87
CA LEU A 237 20.65 13.24 4.99
C LEU A 237 19.30 12.72 4.51
N GLY A 238 18.82 13.21 3.34
CA GLY A 238 17.65 12.65 2.67
C GLY A 238 17.86 11.18 2.32
N GLY A 239 19.03 10.85 1.75
CA GLY A 239 19.43 9.49 1.44
C GLY A 239 19.46 8.56 2.66
N MET A 240 19.95 9.03 3.81
CA MET A 240 19.94 8.25 5.07
C MET A 240 18.52 7.91 5.55
N ILE A 241 17.50 8.67 5.16
CA ILE A 241 16.09 8.37 5.46
C ILE A 241 15.50 7.46 4.39
N ALA A 242 15.81 7.71 3.11
CA ALA A 242 15.32 6.96 1.98
C ALA A 242 15.80 5.49 1.97
N ILE A 243 17.08 5.25 2.30
CA ILE A 243 17.69 3.91 2.29
C ILE A 243 16.96 2.94 3.25
N PRO A 244 16.73 3.27 4.53
CA PRO A 244 15.95 2.42 5.42
C PRO A 244 14.54 2.13 4.91
N ILE A 245 13.84 3.13 4.35
CA ILE A 245 12.50 2.95 3.80
C ILE A 245 12.54 1.94 2.64
N LEU A 246 13.52 2.08 1.75
CA LEU A 246 13.72 1.18 0.62
C LEU A 246 14.06 -0.25 1.08
N ILE A 247 14.94 -0.41 2.07
CA ILE A 247 15.29 -1.71 2.64
C ILE A 247 14.03 -2.36 3.24
N VAL A 248 13.29 -1.64 4.08
CA VAL A 248 12.04 -2.13 4.69
C VAL A 248 11.04 -2.51 3.59
N SER A 249 10.94 -1.70 2.54
CA SER A 249 10.06 -1.95 1.42
C SER A 249 10.41 -3.25 0.69
N LEU A 250 11.69 -3.50 0.40
CA LEU A 250 12.15 -4.73 -0.23
C LEU A 250 11.91 -5.96 0.66
N LEU A 251 12.21 -5.86 1.96
CA LEU A 251 12.00 -6.96 2.91
C LEU A 251 10.52 -7.29 3.11
N THR A 252 9.65 -6.29 3.05
CA THR A 252 8.20 -6.45 3.24
C THR A 252 7.43 -6.62 1.93
N PHE A 253 8.10 -6.53 0.77
CA PHE A 253 7.48 -6.48 -0.56
C PHE A 253 6.43 -7.57 -0.78
N GLU A 254 6.75 -8.83 -0.43
CA GLU A 254 5.81 -9.94 -0.59
C GLU A 254 4.52 -9.76 0.23
N ARG A 255 4.66 -9.32 1.49
CA ARG A 255 3.51 -9.10 2.39
C ARG A 255 2.70 -7.90 1.93
N SER A 256 3.39 -6.83 1.52
CA SER A 256 2.79 -5.61 1.02
C SER A 256 2.02 -5.89 -0.28
N LEU A 257 2.58 -6.68 -1.20
CA LEU A 257 1.93 -7.06 -2.46
C LEU A 257 0.62 -7.82 -2.22
N ARG A 258 0.60 -8.78 -1.28
CA ARG A 258 -0.63 -9.50 -0.92
C ARG A 258 -1.72 -8.56 -0.41
N THR A 259 -1.33 -7.60 0.43
CA THR A 259 -2.24 -6.59 0.98
C THR A 259 -2.75 -5.64 -0.10
N THR A 260 -1.88 -5.21 -1.02
CA THR A 260 -2.25 -4.37 -2.16
C THR A 260 -3.24 -5.07 -3.10
N LEU A 261 -3.03 -6.36 -3.40
CA LEU A 261 -3.96 -7.15 -4.20
C LEU A 261 -5.32 -7.32 -3.51
N LEU A 262 -5.32 -7.51 -2.18
CA LEU A 262 -6.53 -7.47 -1.38
C LEU A 262 -7.24 -6.12 -1.55
N GLY A 263 -6.53 -5.00 -1.39
CA GLY A 263 -7.05 -3.65 -1.59
C GLY A 263 -7.73 -3.45 -2.93
N PHE A 264 -7.06 -3.82 -4.02
CA PHE A 264 -7.61 -3.71 -5.37
C PHE A 264 -8.82 -4.60 -5.58
N ARG A 265 -8.84 -5.82 -5.02
CA ARG A 265 -10.01 -6.69 -5.08
C ARG A 265 -11.20 -6.07 -4.35
N LEU A 266 -10.98 -5.52 -3.15
CA LEU A 266 -12.00 -4.86 -2.36
C LEU A 266 -12.56 -3.62 -3.05
N ALA A 267 -11.67 -2.74 -3.55
CA ALA A 267 -12.06 -1.57 -4.33
C ALA A 267 -12.86 -1.96 -5.57
N GLY A 268 -12.40 -2.96 -6.32
CA GLY A 268 -13.06 -3.43 -7.54
C GLY A 268 -14.43 -4.07 -7.28
N ASP A 269 -14.60 -4.84 -6.20
CA ASP A 269 -15.90 -5.43 -5.86
C ASP A 269 -16.96 -4.37 -5.57
N VAL A 270 -16.56 -3.27 -4.94
CA VAL A 270 -17.46 -2.17 -4.61
C VAL A 270 -17.76 -1.31 -5.84
N ILE A 271 -16.74 -0.95 -6.63
CA ILE A 271 -16.91 -0.13 -7.85
C ILE A 271 -17.80 -0.83 -8.87
N LEU A 272 -17.60 -2.14 -9.07
CA LEU A 272 -18.34 -2.92 -10.06
C LEU A 272 -19.66 -3.48 -9.53
N PHE A 273 -20.04 -3.17 -8.29
CA PHE A 273 -21.19 -3.76 -7.59
C PHE A 273 -21.27 -5.28 -7.78
N ARG A 274 -20.10 -5.93 -7.74
CA ARG A 274 -19.98 -7.32 -8.15
C ARG A 274 -20.68 -8.21 -7.13
N SER A 275 -21.64 -9.01 -7.59
CA SER A 275 -22.30 -10.03 -6.76
C SER A 275 -21.88 -11.42 -7.25
N ASP A 276 -21.12 -12.14 -6.44
CA ASP A 276 -20.71 -13.50 -6.78
C ASP A 276 -21.83 -14.47 -6.35
N LYS A 277 -22.30 -15.30 -7.28
CA LYS A 277 -23.32 -16.32 -6.97
C LYS A 277 -22.74 -17.39 -6.05
N VAL A 278 -23.49 -17.77 -5.01
CA VAL A 278 -23.19 -18.91 -4.12
C VAL A 278 -24.12 -20.04 -4.54
N GLU A 279 -23.59 -21.05 -5.21
CA GLU A 279 -24.30 -22.29 -5.50
C GLU A 279 -24.07 -23.29 -4.37
N GLN A 280 -25.08 -24.12 -4.09
CA GLN A 280 -25.12 -25.01 -2.93
C GLN A 280 -24.08 -26.15 -3.00
N ASP A 281 -23.59 -26.47 -4.21
CA ASP A 281 -22.60 -27.51 -4.50
C ASP A 281 -21.23 -26.94 -4.90
N ARG A 282 -20.95 -25.69 -4.51
CA ARG A 282 -19.72 -25.03 -4.92
C ARG A 282 -18.56 -25.47 -4.05
N ASP A 283 -17.72 -26.34 -4.59
CA ASP A 283 -16.48 -26.78 -3.94
C ASP A 283 -15.42 -25.68 -3.80
N ARG A 284 -15.64 -24.50 -4.40
CA ARG A 284 -14.67 -23.41 -4.47
C ARG A 284 -15.29 -22.06 -4.10
N LEU A 285 -14.82 -21.46 -3.00
CA LEU A 285 -15.24 -20.13 -2.56
C LEU A 285 -14.03 -19.19 -2.44
N THR A 286 -14.15 -17.96 -2.95
CA THR A 286 -13.07 -16.97 -2.82
C THR A 286 -13.12 -16.36 -1.43
N THR A 287 -12.00 -16.39 -0.72
CA THR A 287 -11.92 -15.91 0.67
C THR A 287 -10.59 -15.22 0.97
N PHE A 288 -10.58 -14.46 2.06
CA PHE A 288 -9.43 -13.80 2.60
C PHE A 288 -9.06 -14.41 3.95
N ALA A 289 -7.77 -14.65 4.18
CA ALA A 289 -7.29 -15.04 5.49
C ALA A 289 -7.45 -13.89 6.51
N SER A 290 -8.01 -14.18 7.67
CA SER A 290 -8.20 -13.21 8.75
C SER A 290 -6.92 -12.99 9.57
N ILE A 291 -6.96 -11.97 10.44
CA ILE A 291 -5.92 -11.72 11.45
C ILE A 291 -6.10 -12.75 12.56
N GLY A 292 -5.07 -13.59 12.77
CA GLY A 292 -5.00 -14.56 13.86
C GLY A 292 -5.36 -15.99 13.42
N GLY A 293 -4.41 -16.90 13.60
CA GLY A 293 -4.52 -18.31 13.21
C GLY A 293 -3.24 -18.82 12.54
N SER A 294 -3.31 -20.00 11.92
CA SER A 294 -2.23 -20.60 11.12
C SER A 294 -2.16 -20.06 9.68
N LEU A 295 -3.13 -19.24 9.27
CA LEU A 295 -3.23 -18.70 7.92
C LEU A 295 -2.37 -17.44 7.75
N PRO A 296 -1.76 -17.24 6.57
CA PRO A 296 -0.96 -16.05 6.30
C PRO A 296 -1.84 -14.79 6.29
N TRP A 297 -1.40 -13.76 7.01
CA TRP A 297 -2.12 -12.51 7.19
C TRP A 297 -2.60 -11.89 5.86
N MET A 298 -3.88 -11.50 5.79
CA MET A 298 -4.48 -10.73 4.68
C MET A 298 -4.26 -11.31 3.28
N THR A 299 -4.11 -12.63 3.18
CA THR A 299 -3.87 -13.29 1.89
C THR A 299 -5.19 -13.63 1.19
N LEU A 300 -5.30 -13.27 -0.09
CA LEU A 300 -6.39 -13.72 -0.97
C LEU A 300 -6.17 -15.19 -1.36
N GLY A 301 -7.19 -16.01 -1.18
CA GLY A 301 -7.15 -17.42 -1.52
C GLY A 301 -8.53 -17.96 -1.91
N LYS A 302 -8.58 -19.28 -2.06
CA LYS A 302 -9.79 -20.03 -2.33
C LYS A 302 -9.95 -21.10 -1.27
N LEU A 303 -11.13 -21.19 -0.66
CA LEU A 303 -11.54 -22.38 0.05
C LEU A 303 -11.90 -23.44 -0.97
N VAL A 304 -11.25 -24.59 -0.88
CA VAL A 304 -11.54 -25.78 -1.67
C VAL A 304 -12.00 -26.88 -0.74
N LYS A 305 -13.19 -27.42 -0.98
CA LYS A 305 -13.68 -28.59 -0.25
C LYS A 305 -12.93 -29.84 -0.74
N LYS A 306 -12.31 -30.58 0.17
CA LYS A 306 -11.64 -31.85 -0.12
C LYS A 306 -11.98 -32.85 0.99
N ASP A 307 -12.65 -33.94 0.61
CA ASP A 307 -12.96 -35.06 1.52
C ASP A 307 -13.66 -34.60 2.83
N GLU A 308 -14.70 -33.77 2.71
CA GLU A 308 -15.44 -33.11 3.81
C GLU A 308 -14.65 -32.10 4.68
N THR A 309 -13.37 -31.87 4.37
CA THR A 309 -12.55 -30.82 5.01
C THR A 309 -12.36 -29.61 4.11
N TRP A 310 -12.35 -28.41 4.69
CA TRP A 310 -12.08 -27.18 3.95
C TRP A 310 -10.59 -26.89 3.93
N THR A 311 -10.04 -26.69 2.73
CA THR A 311 -8.63 -26.33 2.55
C THR A 311 -8.51 -24.93 1.97
N PHE A 312 -7.69 -24.08 2.61
CA PHE A 312 -7.40 -22.75 2.11
C PHE A 312 -6.21 -22.81 1.15
N ALA A 313 -6.49 -22.65 -0.14
CA ALA A 313 -5.51 -22.65 -1.22
C ALA A 313 -5.13 -21.21 -1.63
N TYR A 314 -3.84 -20.90 -1.62
CA TYR A 314 -3.30 -19.60 -2.06
C TYR A 314 -2.01 -19.78 -2.88
N ARG A 315 -1.61 -18.75 -3.63
CA ARG A 315 -0.36 -18.75 -4.42
C ARG A 315 0.61 -17.69 -3.92
N ARG A 316 1.90 -18.02 -3.85
CA ARG A 316 2.95 -17.03 -3.56
C ARG A 316 3.09 -16.08 -4.76
N PHE A 317 3.11 -14.76 -4.52
CA PHE A 317 3.14 -13.71 -5.57
C PHE A 317 2.03 -13.81 -6.63
N SER A 318 0.91 -14.48 -6.34
CA SER A 318 -0.17 -14.79 -7.32
C SER A 318 0.23 -15.68 -8.51
N ILE A 319 1.52 -15.87 -8.79
CA ILE A 319 2.06 -16.58 -9.97
C ILE A 319 2.74 -17.92 -9.57
N GLY A 320 3.07 -18.11 -8.29
CA GLY A 320 3.78 -19.28 -7.77
C GLY A 320 2.95 -20.56 -7.54
N PRO A 321 3.57 -21.60 -6.95
CA PRO A 321 2.90 -22.85 -6.61
C PRO A 321 1.74 -22.62 -5.64
N THR A 322 0.74 -23.49 -5.72
CA THR A 322 -0.44 -23.40 -4.85
C THR A 322 -0.13 -24.08 -3.52
N HIS A 323 -0.16 -23.29 -2.45
CA HIS A 323 -0.06 -23.77 -1.08
C HIS A 323 -1.47 -23.97 -0.51
N SER A 324 -1.71 -25.14 0.08
CA SER A 324 -2.99 -25.49 0.71
C SER A 324 -2.79 -25.71 2.21
N ILE A 325 -3.57 -25.03 3.03
CA ILE A 325 -3.60 -25.22 4.48
C ILE A 325 -4.98 -25.77 4.85
N ALA A 326 -5.02 -26.92 5.53
CA ALA A 326 -6.27 -27.48 6.01
C ALA A 326 -6.81 -26.63 7.17
N ILE A 327 -8.10 -26.32 7.13
CA ILE A 327 -8.80 -25.66 8.23
C ILE A 327 -9.24 -26.75 9.21
N ALA A 328 -8.95 -26.55 10.49
CA ALA A 328 -9.36 -27.50 11.53
C ALA A 328 -10.90 -27.65 11.52
N PRO A 329 -11.42 -28.88 11.48
CA PRO A 329 -12.85 -29.11 11.54
C PRO A 329 -13.39 -28.65 12.91
N GLY A 330 -14.49 -27.92 12.89
CA GLY A 330 -15.18 -27.45 14.10
C GLY A 330 -16.56 -26.91 13.75
N PRO A 331 -17.38 -26.56 14.77
CA PRO A 331 -18.63 -25.86 14.52
C PRO A 331 -18.29 -24.52 13.86
N TYR A 332 -18.68 -24.40 12.60
CA TYR A 332 -18.56 -23.16 11.86
C TYR A 332 -19.73 -22.25 12.22
N VAL A 333 -19.49 -20.95 12.26
CA VAL A 333 -20.53 -19.93 12.44
C VAL A 333 -20.31 -18.88 11.37
N ILE A 334 -21.39 -18.45 10.70
CA ILE A 334 -21.30 -17.37 9.72
C ILE A 334 -21.58 -16.05 10.43
N ALA A 335 -20.61 -15.15 10.37
CA ALA A 335 -20.72 -13.79 10.86
C ALA A 335 -21.28 -12.88 9.77
N LYS A 336 -22.42 -12.23 10.04
CA LYS A 336 -22.93 -11.14 9.22
C LYS A 336 -22.18 -9.85 9.57
N GLY A 337 -21.15 -9.54 8.78
CA GLY A 337 -20.39 -8.30 8.94
C GLY A 337 -21.05 -7.12 8.22
N SER A 338 -20.79 -5.90 8.69
CA SER A 338 -21.28 -4.68 8.02
C SER A 338 -20.70 -4.49 6.61
N LEU A 339 -19.53 -5.09 6.34
CA LEU A 339 -18.79 -4.95 5.09
C LEU A 339 -18.39 -6.30 4.48
N PHE A 340 -18.00 -7.26 5.32
CA PHE A 340 -17.51 -8.57 4.91
C PHE A 340 -18.15 -9.66 5.77
N PRO A 341 -18.82 -10.65 5.16
CA PRO A 341 -19.20 -11.86 5.88
C PRO A 341 -17.94 -12.57 6.40
N GLY A 342 -18.03 -13.25 7.52
CA GLY A 342 -16.91 -13.99 8.12
C GLY A 342 -17.25 -15.44 8.39
N LEU A 343 -16.26 -16.33 8.26
CA LEU A 343 -16.33 -17.69 8.80
C LEU A 343 -15.63 -17.73 10.15
N LEU A 344 -16.40 -17.98 11.19
CA LEU A 344 -15.94 -18.13 12.55
C LEU A 344 -15.86 -19.62 12.91
N THR A 345 -14.92 -19.98 13.78
CA THR A 345 -14.94 -21.26 14.49
C THR A 345 -15.06 -20.99 15.99
N GLN A 346 -15.85 -21.78 16.69
CA GLN A 346 -15.86 -21.75 18.15
C GLN A 346 -14.68 -22.59 18.67
N THR A 347 -13.75 -21.93 19.36
CA THR A 347 -12.69 -22.59 20.12
C THR A 347 -12.98 -22.47 21.62
N TYR A 348 -12.28 -23.27 22.43
CA TYR A 348 -12.36 -23.20 23.90
C TYR A 348 -12.00 -21.82 24.49
N LYS A 349 -11.30 -20.95 23.74
CA LYS A 349 -10.98 -19.56 24.10
C LYS A 349 -12.00 -18.53 23.59
N GLY A 350 -13.09 -18.99 22.98
CA GLY A 350 -14.12 -18.16 22.36
C GLY A 350 -14.13 -18.26 20.82
N THR A 351 -14.88 -17.35 20.20
CA THR A 351 -15.12 -17.34 18.75
C THR A 351 -13.93 -16.73 18.00
N GLN A 352 -13.31 -17.48 17.08
CA GLN A 352 -12.17 -17.02 16.29
C GLN A 352 -12.54 -16.88 14.81
N LEU A 353 -12.20 -15.74 14.20
CA LEU A 353 -12.43 -15.49 12.78
C LEU A 353 -11.33 -16.13 11.94
N ILE A 354 -11.67 -17.14 11.13
CA ILE A 354 -10.71 -17.88 10.30
C ILE A 354 -10.52 -17.19 8.94
N VAL A 355 -11.63 -16.98 8.22
CA VAL A 355 -11.61 -16.30 6.91
C VAL A 355 -12.70 -15.23 6.82
N ARG A 356 -12.46 -14.25 5.95
CA ARG A 356 -13.41 -13.23 5.54
C ARG A 356 -13.81 -13.45 4.09
N PHE A 357 -15.08 -13.29 3.79
CA PHE A 357 -15.59 -13.32 2.42
C PHE A 357 -15.52 -11.90 1.83
N PRO A 358 -15.22 -11.77 0.53
CA PRO A 358 -15.32 -10.50 -0.18
C PRO A 358 -16.71 -9.86 -0.08
N ALA A 359 -16.76 -8.55 -0.32
CA ALA A 359 -18.02 -7.79 -0.36
C ALA A 359 -19.00 -8.35 -1.40
N SER A 360 -18.52 -9.08 -2.40
CA SER A 360 -19.35 -9.73 -3.42
C SER A 360 -20.30 -10.80 -2.89
N TYR A 361 -20.07 -11.30 -1.67
CA TYR A 361 -20.94 -12.27 -0.99
C TYR A 361 -21.92 -11.63 0.00
N ARG A 362 -21.98 -10.29 0.07
CA ARG A 362 -22.93 -9.57 0.93
C ARG A 362 -24.38 -9.88 0.54
N GLY A 363 -25.22 -10.17 1.52
CA GLY A 363 -26.62 -10.57 1.30
C GLY A 363 -26.79 -12.04 0.86
N ARG A 364 -25.73 -12.85 0.92
CA ARG A 364 -25.73 -14.29 0.62
C ARG A 364 -25.30 -15.14 1.84
N GLU A 365 -25.42 -14.58 3.04
CA GLU A 365 -24.95 -15.20 4.27
C GLU A 365 -25.68 -16.52 4.56
N GLU A 366 -26.98 -16.61 4.24
CA GLU A 366 -27.79 -17.82 4.36
C GLU A 366 -27.35 -18.93 3.40
N ALA A 367 -26.99 -18.55 2.16
CA ALA A 367 -26.45 -19.48 1.18
C ALA A 367 -25.08 -20.00 1.61
N LEU A 368 -24.23 -19.14 2.19
CA LEU A 368 -22.96 -19.56 2.80
C LEU A 368 -23.22 -20.51 3.98
N ALA A 369 -24.15 -20.18 4.89
CA ALA A 369 -24.49 -21.02 6.03
C ALA A 369 -24.93 -22.43 5.59
N THR A 370 -25.68 -22.51 4.49
CA THR A 370 -26.09 -23.79 3.87
C THR A 370 -24.88 -24.60 3.37
N VAL A 371 -23.93 -23.95 2.68
CA VAL A 371 -22.70 -24.62 2.19
C VAL A 371 -21.82 -25.13 3.34
N PHE A 372 -21.75 -24.39 4.44
CA PHE A 372 -21.01 -24.79 5.65
C PHE A 372 -21.85 -25.65 6.62
N LYS A 373 -23.05 -26.11 6.22
CA LYS A 373 -23.96 -26.94 7.03
C LYS A 373 -24.20 -26.36 8.44
N THR A 374 -24.34 -25.05 8.53
CA THR A 374 -24.46 -24.30 9.78
C THR A 374 -25.79 -23.56 9.82
N SER A 375 -26.51 -23.63 10.94
CA SER A 375 -27.76 -22.89 11.17
C SER A 375 -27.58 -21.59 11.94
N GLU A 376 -26.41 -21.38 12.56
CA GLU A 376 -26.12 -20.22 13.39
C GLU A 376 -25.54 -19.07 12.56
N ILE A 377 -26.34 -18.02 12.37
CA ILE A 377 -25.90 -16.75 11.79
C ILE A 377 -25.78 -15.76 12.95
N GLN A 378 -24.55 -15.30 13.23
CA GLN A 378 -24.31 -14.27 14.24
C GLN A 378 -24.16 -12.90 13.57
N ASP A 379 -24.89 -11.90 14.08
CA ASP A 379 -24.69 -10.51 13.69
C ASP A 379 -23.38 -9.98 14.29
N PHE A 380 -22.34 -10.01 13.46
CA PHE A 380 -20.99 -9.65 13.88
C PHE A 380 -20.70 -8.19 13.50
N ARG A 381 -21.19 -7.26 14.33
CA ARG A 381 -20.86 -5.83 14.16
C ARG A 381 -19.38 -5.59 14.47
N LEU A 382 -18.61 -5.29 13.43
CA LEU A 382 -17.16 -5.05 13.48
C LEU A 382 -16.78 -3.96 14.49
N SER A 383 -17.66 -2.97 14.72
CA SER A 383 -17.48 -1.92 15.72
C SER A 383 -17.38 -2.46 17.15
N THR A 384 -18.10 -3.52 17.50
CA THR A 384 -18.09 -4.09 18.85
C THR A 384 -16.78 -4.83 19.11
N MET A 385 -16.30 -5.63 18.15
CA MET A 385 -15.04 -6.38 18.28
C MET A 385 -13.81 -5.47 18.16
N ALA A 386 -13.85 -4.47 17.27
CA ALA A 386 -12.79 -3.48 17.14
C ALA A 386 -12.67 -2.64 18.41
N LYS A 387 -13.79 -2.30 19.07
CA LYS A 387 -13.78 -1.63 20.38
C LYS A 387 -13.17 -2.51 21.46
N THR A 388 -13.43 -3.82 21.46
CA THR A 388 -12.82 -4.77 22.39
C THR A 388 -11.34 -5.01 22.11
N ALA A 389 -10.93 -5.16 20.84
CA ALA A 389 -9.54 -5.32 20.44
C ALA A 389 -8.73 -4.04 20.68
N TRP A 390 -9.30 -2.87 20.36
CA TRP A 390 -8.71 -1.56 20.67
C TRP A 390 -8.58 -1.36 22.17
N ASN A 391 -9.60 -1.68 22.97
CA ASN A 391 -9.50 -1.60 24.42
C ASN A 391 -8.44 -2.55 24.99
N THR A 392 -8.26 -3.74 24.42
CA THR A 392 -7.22 -4.68 24.83
C THR A 392 -5.82 -4.20 24.45
N ILE A 393 -5.64 -3.67 23.24
CA ILE A 393 -4.37 -3.10 22.77
C ILE A 393 -4.04 -1.83 23.56
N TRP A 394 -5.00 -0.94 23.76
CA TRP A 394 -4.87 0.27 24.56
C TRP A 394 -4.52 -0.05 26.01
N ARG A 395 -5.16 -1.06 26.61
CA ARG A 395 -4.80 -1.54 27.96
C ARG A 395 -3.40 -2.15 28.00
N SER A 396 -2.97 -2.84 26.95
CA SER A 396 -1.61 -3.39 26.87
C SER A 396 -0.56 -2.29 26.72
N PHE A 397 -0.87 -1.21 26.00
CA PHE A 397 0.07 -0.12 25.73
C PHE A 397 0.10 0.98 26.81
N PHE A 398 -1.03 1.24 27.49
CA PHE A 398 -1.17 2.38 28.41
C PHE A 398 -1.38 2.02 29.89
N ARG A 399 -1.47 0.73 30.27
CA ARG A 399 -1.46 0.35 31.68
C ARG A 399 -0.01 0.16 32.14
N ARG A 400 0.50 1.13 32.92
CA ARG A 400 1.66 0.92 33.80
C ARG A 400 1.47 -0.40 34.55
N SER A 401 2.52 -1.21 34.63
CA SER A 401 2.56 -2.33 35.59
C SER A 401 2.05 -1.84 36.94
N PRO A 402 1.17 -2.60 37.62
CA PRO A 402 0.80 -2.27 38.99
C PRO A 402 2.07 -2.15 39.81
N LYS A 403 2.16 -1.10 40.64
CA LYS A 403 3.27 -0.94 41.56
C LYS A 403 3.27 -2.14 42.51
N PRO A 404 4.44 -2.65 42.93
CA PRO A 404 4.55 -3.79 43.85
C PRO A 404 3.86 -3.56 45.20
N ASP A 405 3.51 -2.31 45.53
CA ASP A 405 2.96 -1.93 46.83
C ASP A 405 1.49 -2.39 47.04
N ASP A 406 0.78 -2.81 45.98
CA ASP A 406 -0.60 -3.32 46.08
C ASP A 406 -0.68 -4.82 46.45
N LEU A 407 0.46 -5.51 46.65
CA LEU A 407 0.50 -6.92 47.07
C LEU A 407 0.76 -7.10 48.58
N ALA A 408 0.85 -6.02 49.36
CA ALA A 408 1.24 -6.07 50.78
C ALA A 408 0.08 -5.99 51.79
N LEU A 409 -1.19 -6.04 51.35
CA LEU A 409 -2.35 -5.93 52.25
C LEU A 409 -3.45 -6.94 51.92
N GLU A 410 -3.14 -8.23 52.02
CA GLU A 410 -4.15 -9.21 52.43
C GLU A 410 -3.83 -9.65 53.88
N PRO A 411 -4.71 -9.36 54.86
CA PRO A 411 -4.54 -9.87 56.21
C PRO A 411 -4.84 -11.37 56.22
N LEU A 412 -3.89 -12.15 56.74
CA LEU A 412 -4.03 -13.59 57.01
C LEU A 412 -5.25 -13.86 57.91
N PRO A 413 -6.02 -14.93 57.64
CA PRO A 413 -7.12 -15.34 58.52
C PRO A 413 -6.55 -15.87 59.83
N SER A 414 -6.87 -15.17 60.92
CA SER A 414 -6.71 -15.64 62.30
C SER A 414 -7.58 -16.88 62.53
N GLY A 415 -6.95 -17.98 62.90
CA GLY A 415 -7.63 -19.16 63.45
C GLY A 415 -7.69 -19.10 64.97
N GLU A 416 -8.87 -19.37 65.54
CA GLU A 416 -9.19 -19.83 66.91
C GLU A 416 -10.73 -19.83 67.03
N GLY A 417 -11.47 -20.80 67.59
CA GLY A 417 -11.20 -22.07 68.26
C GLY A 417 -12.42 -23.00 68.06
N ALA A 418 -12.23 -24.33 68.10
CA ALA A 418 -12.54 -25.15 69.27
C ALA A 418 -14.04 -25.20 69.63
N ASP A 419 -14.74 -26.27 69.20
CA ASP A 419 -15.82 -26.86 70.00
C ASP A 419 -16.00 -28.35 69.70
N THR A 420 -16.18 -29.08 70.79
CA THR A 420 -16.19 -30.54 71.05
C THR A 420 -17.39 -31.30 70.46
N PRO A 421 -17.30 -32.64 70.30
CA PRO A 421 -18.43 -33.50 69.96
C PRO A 421 -18.94 -34.31 71.18
N ASP A 422 -20.21 -34.12 71.55
CA ASP A 422 -21.03 -35.03 72.39
C ASP A 422 -22.29 -35.36 71.57
N ASP A 423 -22.50 -36.58 71.09
CA ASP A 423 -23.01 -37.80 71.73
C ASP A 423 -24.56 -37.86 71.89
N HIS A 424 -25.07 -39.05 71.52
CA HIS A 424 -26.39 -39.65 71.77
C HIS A 424 -27.62 -39.18 70.97
N SER A 425 -28.11 -40.06 70.08
CA SER A 425 -29.32 -40.86 70.40
C SER A 425 -29.70 -41.89 69.31
N ILE A 426 -29.94 -43.10 69.81
CA ILE A 426 -30.44 -44.32 69.15
C ILE A 426 -31.97 -44.23 68.96
N PRO A 427 -32.57 -44.81 67.90
CA PRO A 427 -33.96 -45.21 67.96
C PRO A 427 -34.09 -46.70 68.26
N GLN A 428 -34.65 -47.02 69.44
CA GLN A 428 -35.19 -48.35 69.74
C GLN A 428 -36.62 -48.44 69.23
N ASN A 429 -36.91 -49.61 68.67
CA ASN A 429 -38.20 -50.03 68.13
C ASN A 429 -39.06 -50.65 69.25
N SER A 430 -40.33 -50.26 69.39
CA SER A 430 -41.36 -51.11 70.00
C SER A 430 -42.79 -50.76 69.57
N LYS A 431 -43.43 -51.71 68.87
CA LYS A 431 -44.84 -52.15 68.96
C LYS A 431 -45.95 -51.09 69.05
N THR A 432 -46.81 -51.03 68.03
CA THR A 432 -48.09 -51.78 67.98
C THR A 432 -48.61 -51.84 66.56
#